data_AF-A0A538NW45-F1
#
_entry.id   AF-A0A538NW45-F1
#
_cell.length_a   1.000
_cell.length_b   1.000
_cell.length_c   1.000
_cell.angle_alpha   90.00
_cell.angle_beta   90.00
_cell.angle_gamma   90.00
#
_symmetry.space_group_name_H-M   'P 1'
#
loop_
_entity.id
_entity.type
_entity.pdbx_description
1 polymer ?
#
loop_
_entity_poly.entity_id
_entity_poly.type
_entity_poly.pdbx_seq_one_letter_code
_entity_poly.pdbx_strand_id
1 'polypeptide(L)'
;MTFNQGGTCTGYFVVPGTDPGQGTEYGVWQREPGSQNYSNRTVGYAYTAEGVFEGRVEITRRLHLTSANSFESSSIVQIFDADGNLVFTACERGTATRFE
;
A
#
# COMPACT_ATOMS: atom_id res chain seq x y z
N MET A 1 3.14 8.99 3.09
CA MET A 1 2.56 7.90 3.90
C MET A 1 3.01 8.11 5.32
N THR A 2 2.08 8.32 6.25
CA THR A 2 2.37 8.54 7.67
C THR A 2 1.71 7.43 8.49
N PHE A 3 2.48 6.80 9.37
CA PHE A 3 2.01 5.73 10.24
C PHE A 3 1.74 6.30 11.63
N ASN A 4 0.50 6.22 12.10
CA ASN A 4 0.18 6.55 13.48
C ASN A 4 0.37 5.32 14.38
N GLN A 5 0.65 5.55 15.67
CA GLN A 5 0.59 4.49 16.68
C GLN A 5 -0.82 3.86 16.63
N GLY A 6 -0.89 2.57 16.32
CA GLY A 6 -2.16 1.84 16.09
C GLY A 6 -2.29 1.19 14.71
N GLY A 7 -1.32 1.36 13.82
CA GLY A 7 -1.28 0.66 12.52
C GLY A 7 -2.18 1.27 11.44
N THR A 8 -2.76 2.44 11.70
CA THR A 8 -3.47 3.21 10.68
C THR A 8 -2.44 3.93 9.81
N CYS A 9 -2.57 3.70 8.51
CA CYS A 9 -1.75 4.32 7.50
C CYS A 9 -2.59 5.41 6.83
N THR A 10 -2.02 6.60 6.65
CA THR A 10 -2.63 7.63 5.81
C THR A 10 -1.64 7.97 4.71
N GLY A 11 -2.03 7.62 3.49
CA GLY A 11 -1.22 7.76 2.29
C GLY A 11 -1.95 8.55 1.23
N TYR A 12 -1.14 9.23 0.42
CA TYR A 12 -1.55 9.78 -0.85
C TYR A 12 -0.90 8.88 -1.89
N PHE A 13 -1.70 8.21 -2.72
CA PHE A 13 -1.18 7.34 -3.76
C PHE A 13 -1.59 7.88 -5.13
N VAL A 14 -0.61 7.94 -6.02
CA VAL A 14 -0.82 8.20 -7.44
C VAL A 14 -0.38 6.93 -8.16
N VAL A 15 -1.34 6.08 -8.53
CA VAL A 15 -1.04 4.89 -9.33
C VAL A 15 -0.84 5.35 -10.78
N PRO A 16 0.05 4.72 -11.57
CA PRO A 16 0.15 5.04 -13.00
C PRO A 16 -1.22 4.91 -13.68
N GLY A 17 -1.71 6.02 -14.25
CA GLY A 17 -3.00 6.07 -14.93
C GLY A 17 -4.20 6.43 -14.04
N THR A 18 -4.00 6.83 -12.78
CA THR A 18 -5.10 7.28 -11.91
C THR A 18 -4.87 8.71 -11.41
N ASP A 19 -5.95 9.40 -11.08
CA ASP A 19 -5.90 10.62 -10.28
C ASP A 19 -5.41 10.30 -8.86
N PRO A 20 -4.94 11.33 -8.12
CA PRO A 20 -4.45 11.10 -6.77
C PRO A 20 -5.56 10.72 -5.80
N GLY A 21 -5.42 9.55 -5.17
CA GLY A 21 -6.36 9.05 -4.17
C GLY A 21 -5.93 9.41 -2.75
N GLN A 22 -6.84 9.99 -1.96
CA GLN A 22 -6.74 10.02 -0.50
C GLN A 22 -7.58 8.88 0.06
N GLY A 23 -6.93 7.78 0.44
CA GLY A 23 -7.60 6.60 0.99
C GLY A 23 -7.35 6.44 2.48
N THR A 24 -8.34 5.89 3.20
CA THR A 24 -8.08 5.26 4.50
C THR A 24 -7.37 3.94 4.23
N GLU A 25 -6.06 3.91 4.43
CA GLU A 25 -5.26 2.72 4.23
C GLU A 25 -5.33 1.84 5.48
N TYR A 26 -6.05 0.73 5.38
CA TYR A 26 -6.03 -0.32 6.39
C TYR A 26 -4.90 -1.29 6.05
N GLY A 27 -3.88 -1.29 6.92
CA GLY A 27 -2.68 -2.11 6.80
C GLY A 27 -2.64 -3.21 7.85
N VAL A 28 -2.57 -4.49 7.47
CA VAL A 28 -2.14 -5.53 8.42
C VAL A 28 -0.62 -5.67 8.29
N TRP A 29 0.10 -5.44 9.38
CA TRP A 29 1.54 -5.66 9.45
C TRP A 29 1.85 -7.00 10.11
N GLN A 30 2.73 -7.77 9.50
CA GLN A 30 3.17 -9.06 10.02
C GLN A 30 4.70 -9.10 10.06
N ARG A 31 5.26 -9.60 11.18
CA ARG A 31 6.66 -10.02 11.23
C ARG A 31 6.79 -11.34 10.49
N GLU A 32 7.72 -11.40 9.55
CA GLU A 32 8.00 -12.63 8.81
C GLU A 32 9.18 -13.38 9.46
N PRO A 33 9.33 -14.69 9.18
CA PRO A 33 10.50 -15.44 9.63
C PRO A 33 11.83 -14.78 9.22
N GLY A 34 12.83 -14.92 10.09
CA GLY A 34 14.14 -14.29 9.95
C GLY A 34 14.26 -12.97 10.70
N SER A 35 15.39 -12.29 10.49
CA SER A 35 15.65 -10.99 11.13
C SER A 35 15.18 -9.87 10.21
N GLN A 36 14.49 -8.88 10.79
CA GLN A 36 14.14 -7.61 10.11
C GLN A 36 13.22 -7.75 8.88
N ASN A 37 12.55 -8.88 8.71
CA ASN A 37 11.58 -9.11 7.65
C ASN A 37 10.17 -8.81 8.13
N TYR A 38 9.41 -8.10 7.30
CA TYR A 38 8.01 -7.81 7.55
C TYR A 38 7.22 -7.88 6.25
N SER A 39 5.92 -8.04 6.38
CA SER A 39 4.98 -7.82 5.30
C SER A 39 3.88 -6.88 5.74
N ASN A 40 3.29 -6.19 4.78
CA ASN A 40 2.03 -5.52 4.97
C ASN A 40 1.09 -5.73 3.78
N ARG A 41 -0.21 -5.62 4.05
CA ARG A 41 -1.24 -5.53 3.01
C ARG A 41 -2.01 -4.24 3.20
N THR A 42 -1.99 -3.39 2.19
CA THR A 42 -2.76 -2.13 2.16
C THR A 42 -3.91 -2.25 1.18
N VAL A 43 -5.09 -1.78 1.57
CA VAL A 43 -6.26 -1.69 0.69
C VAL A 43 -6.68 -0.22 0.59
N GLY A 44 -6.82 0.26 -0.65
CA GLY A 44 -7.38 1.57 -0.96
C GLY A 44 -8.65 1.40 -1.79
N TYR A 45 -9.62 2.29 -1.60
CA TYR A 45 -10.89 2.29 -2.32
C TYR A 45 -10.99 3.55 -3.18
N ALA A 46 -11.48 3.41 -4.40
CA ALA A 46 -11.71 4.50 -5.33
C ALA A 46 -13.21 4.75 -5.47
N TYR A 47 -13.58 6.03 -5.54
CA TYR A 47 -14.95 6.48 -5.71
C TYR A 47 -14.99 7.65 -6.69
N THR A 48 -16.09 7.78 -7.44
CA THR A 48 -16.37 8.97 -8.26
C THR A 48 -16.54 10.21 -7.35
N ALA A 49 -16.58 11.39 -7.96
CA ALA A 49 -16.86 12.65 -7.23
C ALA A 49 -18.23 12.63 -6.53
N GLU A 50 -19.18 11.86 -7.05
CA GLU A 50 -20.52 11.66 -6.48
C GLU A 50 -20.55 10.56 -5.40
N GLY A 51 -19.41 9.92 -5.10
CA GLY A 51 -19.29 8.89 -4.09
C GLY A 51 -19.69 7.49 -4.57
N VAL A 52 -19.80 7.25 -5.88
CA VAL A 52 -20.06 5.92 -6.42
C VAL A 52 -18.79 5.09 -6.37
N PHE A 53 -18.86 3.86 -5.87
CA PHE A 53 -17.71 2.97 -5.80
C PHE A 53 -17.20 2.58 -7.19
N GLU A 54 -15.93 2.87 -7.50
CA GLU A 54 -15.31 2.56 -8.79
C GLU A 54 -14.42 1.31 -8.74
N GLY A 55 -13.95 0.94 -7.56
CA GLY A 55 -13.07 -0.21 -7.40
C GLY A 55 -12.11 -0.07 -6.23
N ARG A 56 -11.16 -0.99 -6.15
CA ARG A 56 -10.15 -1.00 -5.08
C ARG A 56 -8.78 -1.35 -5.59
N VAL A 57 -7.76 -0.83 -4.91
CA VAL A 57 -6.37 -1.23 -5.05
C VAL A 57 -5.97 -2.05 -3.83
N GLU A 58 -5.32 -3.18 -4.07
CA GLU A 58 -4.70 -3.99 -3.05
C GLU A 58 -3.19 -4.06 -3.28
N ILE A 59 -2.42 -3.71 -2.26
CA ILE A 59 -0.95 -3.73 -2.31
C ILE A 59 -0.47 -4.72 -1.25
N THR A 60 0.17 -5.79 -1.69
CA THR A 60 0.86 -6.72 -0.79
C THR A 60 2.36 -6.44 -0.88
N ARG A 61 2.93 -5.93 0.21
CA ARG A 61 4.33 -5.51 0.30
C ARG A 61 5.11 -6.42 1.23
N ARG A 62 6.29 -6.82 0.79
CA ARG A 62 7.35 -7.40 1.62
C ARG A 62 8.43 -6.36 1.81
N LEU A 63 8.94 -6.24 3.03
CA LEU A 63 9.96 -5.27 3.36
C LEU A 63 11.01 -5.84 4.30
N HIS A 64 12.23 -5.36 4.12
CA HIS A 64 13.39 -5.70 4.91
C HIS A 64 14.01 -4.43 5.45
N LEU A 65 14.17 -4.33 6.77
CA LEU A 65 14.91 -3.20 7.35
C LEU A 65 16.40 -3.41 7.08
N THR A 66 17.01 -2.51 6.33
CA THR A 66 18.45 -2.50 6.07
C THR A 66 19.22 -1.76 7.17
N SER A 67 18.52 -0.96 7.97
CA SER A 67 19.02 -0.31 9.18
C SER A 67 17.88 0.00 10.14
N ALA A 68 18.19 0.58 11.30
CA ALA A 68 17.17 1.08 12.24
C ALA A 68 16.24 2.16 11.62
N ASN A 69 16.67 2.84 10.56
CA ASN A 69 15.98 3.97 9.95
C ASN A 69 15.75 3.80 8.44
N SER A 70 15.95 2.61 7.86
CA SER A 70 15.87 2.40 6.41
C SER A 70 15.30 1.03 6.07
N PHE A 71 14.57 0.96 4.95
CA PHE A 71 14.07 -0.31 4.43
C PHE A 71 14.13 -0.40 2.90
N GLU A 72 14.19 -1.63 2.42
CA GLU A 72 13.90 -2.01 1.04
C GLU A 72 12.59 -2.79 0.98
N SER A 73 11.88 -2.73 -0.13
CA SER A 73 10.60 -3.38 -0.31
C SER A 73 10.35 -3.86 -1.72
N SER A 74 9.53 -4.90 -1.82
CA SER A 74 8.94 -5.39 -3.06
C SER A 74 7.44 -5.56 -2.85
N SER A 75 6.62 -5.11 -3.79
CA SER A 75 5.16 -5.18 -3.68
C SER A 75 4.54 -5.77 -4.93
N ILE A 76 3.40 -6.43 -4.74
CA ILE A 76 2.44 -6.72 -5.81
C ILE A 76 1.28 -5.74 -5.63
N VAL A 77 0.95 -5.02 -6.69
CA VAL A 77 -0.19 -4.11 -6.76
C VAL A 77 -1.24 -4.75 -7.65
N GLN A 78 -2.46 -4.84 -7.16
CA GLN A 78 -3.62 -5.36 -7.89
C GLN A 78 -4.74 -4.33 -7.87
N ILE A 79 -5.31 -4.03 -9.03
CA ILE A 79 -6.45 -3.12 -9.15
C ILE A 79 -7.66 -3.93 -9.58
N PHE A 80 -8.75 -3.74 -8.85
CA PHE A 80 -10.03 -4.37 -9.10
C PHE A 80 -11.06 -3.30 -9.47
N ASP A 81 -11.92 -3.60 -10.45
CA ASP A 81 -13.08 -2.77 -10.76
C ASP A 81 -14.16 -2.84 -9.65
N ALA A 82 -15.25 -2.10 -9.82
CA ALA A 82 -16.36 -2.05 -8.88
C ALA A 82 -17.05 -3.42 -8.68
N ASP A 83 -17.04 -4.28 -9.70
CA ASP A 83 -17.59 -5.64 -9.66
C ASP A 83 -16.63 -6.64 -8.99
N GLY A 84 -15.39 -6.22 -8.72
CA GLY A 84 -14.36 -7.03 -8.08
C GLY A 84 -13.52 -7.85 -9.05
N ASN A 85 -13.57 -7.58 -10.36
CA ASN A 85 -12.72 -8.23 -11.34
C ASN A 85 -11.32 -7.61 -11.31
N LEU A 86 -10.29 -8.44 -11.38
CA LEU A 86 -8.91 -7.98 -11.49
C LEU A 86 -8.67 -7.37 -12.88
N VAL A 87 -8.44 -6.07 -12.94
CA VAL A 87 -8.22 -5.34 -14.21
C VAL A 87 -6.75 -5.03 -14.46
N PHE A 88 -5.91 -5.02 -13.42
CA PHE A 88 -4.49 -4.72 -13.56
C PHE A 88 -3.64 -5.37 -12.47
N THR A 89 -2.41 -5.76 -12.81
CA THR A 89 -1.39 -6.22 -11.86
C THR A 89 -0.02 -5.65 -12.21
N ALA A 90 0.69 -5.16 -11.21
CA ALA A 90 2.06 -4.67 -11.34
C ALA A 90 2.94 -5.09 -10.16
N CYS A 91 4.25 -5.03 -10.39
CA CYS A 91 5.27 -5.19 -9.36
C CYS A 91 5.92 -3.83 -9.07
N GLU A 92 6.11 -3.52 -7.79
CA GLU A 92 6.79 -2.33 -7.31
C GLU A 92 8.04 -2.75 -6.54
N ARG A 93 9.11 -1.96 -6.64
CA ARG A 93 10.23 -2.00 -5.69
C ARG A 93 10.45 -0.60 -5.16
N GLY A 94 10.72 -0.50 -3.87
CA GLY A 94 10.88 0.78 -3.20
C GLY A 94 11.92 0.73 -2.10
N THR A 95 12.57 1.86 -1.87
CA THR A 95 13.41 2.09 -0.69
C THR A 95 12.88 3.31 0.04
N ALA A 96 13.03 3.34 1.37
CA ALA A 96 12.68 4.53 2.13
C ALA A 96 13.52 4.66 3.39
N THR A 97 13.60 5.90 3.87
CA THR A 97 14.21 6.26 5.15
C THR A 97 13.18 6.86 6.07
N ARG A 98 13.41 6.74 7.39
CA ARG A 98 12.62 7.43 8.39
C ARG A 98 12.75 8.95 8.18
N PHE A 99 11.64 9.69 8.29
CA PHE A 99 11.68 11.15 8.32
C PHE A 99 12.39 11.63 9.58
N GLU A 100 13.21 12.67 9.43
CA GLU A 100 13.87 13.40 10.53
C GLU A 100 13.03 14.61 10.97
#